data_AF-A0AAU5YZE8-F1
#
_entry.id   AF-A0AAU5YZE8-F1
#
_cell.length_a   1.000
_cell.length_b   1.000
_cell.length_c   1.000
_cell.angle_alpha   90.00
_cell.angle_beta   90.00
_cell.angle_gamma   90.00
#
_symmetry.space_group_name_H-M   'P 1'
#
loop_
_entity.id
_entity.type
_entity.pdbx_description
1 polymer ?
#
loop_
_entity_poly.entity_id
_entity_poly.type
_entity_poly.pdbx_seq_one_letter_code
_entity_poly.pdbx_strand_id
1 'polypeptide(L)'
;MRDIKLTDWQDGWDGDPSAWDKRVFRPPAGTRPGNVHVRITGRPNERYALLFRDFLTADRGCREAWARFKHRLSLAVNDFNSYGQIKDPASDVLMAAAERWAAETGWHPPHAG
;
A
#
# COMPACT_ATOMS: atom_id res chain seq x y z
N MET A 1 -16.20 -3.82 -10.08
CA MET A 1 -14.81 -4.31 -9.99
C MET A 1 -13.95 -3.27 -10.69
N ARG A 2 -12.97 -2.68 -10.01
CA ARG A 2 -12.01 -1.78 -10.67
C ARG A 2 -10.65 -2.46 -10.61
N ASP A 3 -10.03 -2.62 -11.77
CA ASP A 3 -8.62 -2.98 -11.85
C ASP A 3 -7.82 -1.75 -11.44
N ILE A 4 -7.47 -1.69 -10.15
CA ILE A 4 -6.50 -0.72 -9.67
C ILE A 4 -5.14 -1.34 -9.93
N LYS A 5 -4.60 -1.08 -11.12
CA LYS A 5 -3.17 -1.23 -11.36
C LYS A 5 -2.48 -0.14 -10.55
N LEU A 6 -1.81 -0.52 -9.47
CA LEU A 6 -0.71 0.30 -8.91
C LEU A 6 0.35 0.23 -9.98
N THR A 7 0.36 1.19 -10.91
CA THR A 7 1.20 1.09 -12.11
C THR A 7 2.67 1.36 -11.83
N ASP A 8 3.02 1.97 -10.70
CA ASP A 8 4.38 2.50 -10.55
C ASP A 8 5.21 1.72 -9.48
N TRP A 9 4.57 0.85 -8.68
CA TRP A 9 5.27 -0.17 -7.85
C TRP A 9 5.89 -1.32 -8.65
N GLN A 10 5.74 -1.29 -9.97
CA GLN A 10 6.31 -2.27 -10.90
C GLN A 10 7.67 -1.81 -11.46
N ASP A 11 8.03 -0.53 -11.31
CA ASP A 11 9.27 -0.01 -11.85
C ASP A 11 10.47 -0.60 -11.08
N GLY A 12 11.19 -1.50 -11.76
CA GLY A 12 12.32 -2.25 -11.22
C GLY A 12 12.01 -3.68 -10.79
N TRP A 13 10.78 -4.16 -10.94
CA TRP A 13 10.46 -5.58 -10.73
C TRP A 13 10.62 -6.37 -12.04
N ASP A 14 11.50 -7.35 -12.05
CA ASP A 14 11.84 -8.19 -13.21
C ASP A 14 10.99 -9.48 -13.32
N GLY A 15 10.06 -9.69 -12.39
CA GLY A 15 9.15 -10.85 -12.40
C GLY A 15 7.90 -10.67 -13.26
N ASP A 16 7.07 -11.72 -13.32
CA ASP A 16 5.84 -11.74 -14.12
C ASP A 16 4.80 -10.71 -13.64
N PRO A 17 4.50 -9.62 -14.39
CA PRO A 17 3.55 -8.57 -14.00
C PRO A 17 2.24 -9.06 -13.37
N SER A 18 1.76 -10.24 -13.77
CA SER A 18 0.56 -10.87 -13.21
C SER A 18 0.65 -11.14 -11.70
N ALA A 19 1.84 -11.26 -11.09
CA ALA A 19 1.96 -11.49 -9.65
C ALA A 19 1.49 -10.30 -8.80
N TRP A 20 1.28 -9.13 -9.41
CA TRP A 20 0.66 -7.98 -8.74
C TRP A 20 -0.87 -7.94 -8.86
N ASP A 21 -1.47 -8.87 -9.60
CA ASP A 21 -2.92 -8.94 -9.77
C ASP A 21 -3.64 -9.12 -8.44
N LYS A 22 -4.73 -8.35 -8.28
CA LYS A 22 -5.63 -8.37 -7.14
C LYS A 22 -7.04 -8.06 -7.58
N ARG A 23 -8.03 -8.43 -6.77
CA ARG A 23 -9.40 -7.94 -6.92
C ARG A 23 -9.68 -6.87 -5.89
N VAL A 24 -10.44 -5.85 -6.29
CA VAL A 24 -10.86 -4.77 -5.38
C VAL A 24 -12.37 -4.60 -5.44
N PHE A 25 -12.99 -4.67 -4.27
CA PHE A 25 -14.42 -4.48 -4.07
C PHE A 25 -14.67 -3.22 -3.23
N ARG A 26 -15.78 -2.55 -3.50
CA ARG A 26 -16.29 -1.42 -2.73
C ARG A 26 -17.72 -1.76 -2.33
N PRO A 27 -18.14 -1.48 -1.08
CA PRO A 27 -19.49 -1.80 -0.66
C PRO A 27 -20.50 -0.86 -1.35
N PRO A 28 -21.80 -1.22 -1.34
CA PRO A 28 -22.86 -0.43 -1.98
C PRO A 28 -22.93 1.01 -1.44
N ALA A 29 -23.47 1.93 -2.25
CA ALA A 29 -23.77 3.28 -1.80
C ALA A 29 -24.71 3.25 -0.57
N GLY A 30 -24.52 4.18 0.37
CA GLY A 30 -25.27 4.22 1.63
C GLY A 30 -24.72 3.34 2.76
N THR A 31 -23.68 2.55 2.51
CA THR A 31 -22.94 1.80 3.55
C THR A 31 -21.64 2.50 3.93
N ARG A 32 -20.97 2.06 5.02
CA ARG A 32 -19.66 2.58 5.41
C ARG A 32 -18.66 2.40 4.25
N PRO A 33 -18.04 3.48 3.73
CA PRO A 33 -17.06 3.37 2.65
C PRO A 33 -15.85 2.52 3.04
N GLY A 34 -15.37 1.70 2.11
CA GLY A 34 -14.18 0.88 2.29
C GLY A 34 -13.74 0.21 0.99
N ASN A 35 -12.46 -0.16 0.93
CA ASN A 35 -11.92 -0.99 -0.15
C ASN A 35 -11.57 -2.36 0.42
N VAL A 36 -12.07 -3.43 -0.20
CA VAL A 36 -11.68 -4.81 0.11
C VAL A 36 -10.75 -5.28 -0.98
N HIS A 37 -9.48 -5.50 -0.62
CA HIS A 37 -8.46 -6.01 -1.52
C HIS A 37 -8.29 -7.51 -1.31
N VAL A 38 -8.57 -8.31 -2.35
CA VAL A 38 -8.33 -9.76 -2.37
C VAL A 38 -7.05 -10.02 -3.16
N ARG A 39 -6.10 -10.71 -2.54
CA ARG A 39 -4.78 -11.04 -3.08
C ARG A 39 -4.53 -12.54 -2.94
N ILE A 40 -3.68 -13.08 -3.81
CA ILE A 40 -3.23 -14.46 -3.71
C ILE A 40 -2.08 -14.51 -2.70
N THR A 41 -2.14 -15.48 -1.80
CA THR A 41 -1.13 -15.70 -0.77
C THR A 41 0.24 -16.02 -1.37
N GLY A 42 1.31 -15.50 -0.76
CA GLY A 42 2.69 -15.59 -1.20
C GLY A 42 3.09 -14.60 -2.30
N ARG A 43 2.15 -13.82 -2.84
CA ARG A 43 2.44 -12.86 -3.92
C ARG A 43 3.06 -11.55 -3.40
N PRO A 44 3.87 -10.85 -4.23
CA PRO A 44 4.51 -9.59 -3.83
C PRO A 44 3.54 -8.54 -3.29
N ASN A 45 2.34 -8.46 -3.89
CA ASN A 45 1.32 -7.50 -3.48
C ASN A 45 0.70 -7.77 -2.10
N GLU A 46 0.76 -9.02 -1.61
CA GLU A 46 0.37 -9.40 -0.24
C GLU A 46 1.43 -8.92 0.74
N ARG A 47 2.69 -9.32 0.52
CA ARG A 47 3.83 -8.91 1.36
C ARG A 47 3.88 -7.39 1.47
N TYR A 48 3.76 -6.68 0.35
CA TYR A 48 3.70 -5.22 0.30
C TYR A 48 2.69 -4.63 1.30
N ALA A 49 1.45 -5.14 1.28
CA ALA A 49 0.38 -4.61 2.10
C ALA A 49 0.58 -4.92 3.59
N LEU A 50 1.11 -6.11 3.90
CA LEU A 50 1.40 -6.54 5.27
C LEU A 50 2.59 -5.76 5.84
N LEU A 51 3.66 -5.60 5.06
CA LEU A 51 4.85 -4.84 5.46
C LEU A 51 4.49 -3.39 5.78
N PHE A 52 3.75 -2.73 4.89
CA PHE A 52 3.28 -1.37 5.10
C PHE A 52 2.53 -1.23 6.44
N ARG A 53 1.62 -2.15 6.74
CA ARG A 53 0.82 -2.15 7.98
C ARG A 53 1.71 -2.34 9.20
N ASP A 54 2.58 -3.35 9.17
CA ASP A 54 3.37 -3.77 10.32
C ASP A 54 4.46 -2.74 10.64
N PHE A 55 5.13 -2.21 9.61
CA PHE A 55 6.07 -1.11 9.75
C PHE A 55 5.44 0.11 10.42
N LEU A 56 4.30 0.59 9.91
CA LEU A 56 3.62 1.73 10.52
C LEU A 56 3.04 1.42 11.91
N THR A 57 2.85 0.15 12.26
CA THR A 57 2.44 -0.24 13.62
C THR A 57 3.63 -0.16 14.58
N ALA A 58 4.80 -0.64 14.14
CA ALA A 58 6.03 -0.64 14.90
C ALA A 58 6.66 0.76 15.06
N ASP A 59 6.66 1.58 14.00
CA ASP A 59 7.27 2.91 14.00
C ASP A 59 6.22 4.01 14.17
N ARG A 60 6.13 4.54 15.40
CA ARG A 60 5.23 5.65 15.72
C ARG A 60 5.58 6.94 14.96
N GLY A 61 6.86 7.23 14.76
CA GLY A 61 7.31 8.46 14.09
C GLY A 61 6.90 8.47 12.61
N CYS A 62 7.17 7.37 11.90
CA CYS A 62 6.74 7.18 10.52
C CYS A 62 5.22 7.17 10.39
N ARG A 63 4.49 6.55 11.33
CA ARG A 63 3.01 6.58 11.36
C ARG A 63 2.45 7.99 11.45
N GLU A 64 2.98 8.80 12.37
CA GLU A 64 2.53 10.18 12.55
C GLU A 64 2.92 11.05 11.34
N ALA A 65 4.12 10.89 10.79
CA ALA A 65 4.54 11.58 9.57
C ALA A 65 3.64 11.24 8.38
N TRP A 66 3.35 9.96 8.17
CA TRP A 66 2.46 9.49 7.11
C TRP A 66 1.02 10.00 7.27
N ALA A 67 0.51 10.05 8.50
CA ALA A 67 -0.80 10.63 8.80
C ALA A 67 -0.85 12.12 8.45
N ARG A 68 0.15 12.91 8.88
CA ARG A 68 0.25 14.34 8.55
C ARG A 68 0.35 14.58 7.05
N PHE A 69 1.15 13.78 6.35
CA PHE A 69 1.26 13.85 4.89
C PHE A 69 -0.09 13.65 4.22
N LYS A 70 -0.79 12.54 4.52
CA LYS A 70 -2.11 12.25 3.92
C LYS A 70 -3.14 13.32 4.24
N HIS A 71 -3.12 13.86 5.46
CA HIS A 71 -4.04 14.94 5.86
C HIS A 71 -3.76 16.22 5.07
N ARG A 72 -2.51 16.67 4.99
CA ARG A 72 -2.13 17.85 4.19
C ARG A 72 -2.45 17.66 2.71
N LEU A 73 -2.18 16.48 2.16
CA LEU A 73 -2.51 16.17 0.77
C LEU A 73 -4.02 16.28 0.53
N SER A 74 -4.85 15.76 1.43
CA SER A 74 -6.32 15.86 1.30
C SER A 74 -6.86 17.28 1.35
N LEU A 75 -6.13 18.23 1.93
CA LEU A 75 -6.48 19.66 1.92
C LEU A 75 -5.97 20.38 0.67
N ALA A 76 -4.94 19.82 0.00
CA ALA A 76 -4.29 20.43 -1.15
C ALA A 76 -4.89 20.01 -2.50
N VAL A 77 -5.60 18.89 -2.56
CA VAL A 77 -6.22 18.37 -3.79
C VAL A 77 -7.69 18.03 -3.60
N ASN A 78 -8.50 18.30 -4.63
CA ASN A 78 -9.96 18.18 -4.57
C ASN A 78 -10.52 16.91 -5.20
N ASP A 79 -9.66 16.04 -5.75
CA ASP A 79 -10.08 14.82 -6.44
C ASP A 79 -9.20 13.61 -6.10
N PHE A 80 -9.79 12.42 -6.23
CA PHE A 80 -9.12 11.16 -5.90
C PHE A 80 -7.99 10.78 -6.85
N ASN A 81 -8.01 11.26 -8.10
CA ASN A 81 -6.99 10.93 -9.08
C ASN A 81 -5.68 11.66 -8.76
N SER A 82 -5.73 12.97 -8.56
CA SER A 82 -4.59 13.80 -8.13
C SER A 82 -4.05 13.34 -6.78
N TYR A 83 -4.94 13.00 -5.84
CA TYR A 83 -4.55 12.42 -4.55
C TYR A 83 -3.78 11.11 -4.73
N GLY A 84 -4.23 10.24 -5.63
CA GLY A 84 -3.54 8.98 -5.95
C GLY A 84 -2.15 9.23 -6.52
N GLN A 85 -2.07 10.04 -7.58
CA GLN A 85 -0.84 10.35 -8.32
C GLN A 85 0.25 10.98 -7.44
N ILE A 86 -0.10 11.90 -6.54
CA ILE A 86 0.89 12.53 -5.63
C ILE A 86 1.31 11.58 -4.50
N LYS A 87 0.37 10.76 -4.01
CA LYS A 87 0.63 9.83 -2.90
C LYS A 87 1.48 8.64 -3.34
N ASP A 88 1.43 8.24 -4.61
CA ASP A 88 2.14 7.07 -5.12
C ASP A 88 3.66 7.15 -4.88
N PRO A 89 4.39 8.16 -5.38
CA PRO A 89 5.84 8.26 -5.15
C PRO A 89 6.21 8.47 -3.67
N ALA A 90 5.32 9.07 -2.88
CA ALA A 90 5.52 9.18 -1.43
C ALA A 90 5.38 7.81 -0.72
N SER A 91 4.58 6.90 -1.27
CA SER A 91 4.44 5.53 -0.78
C SER A 91 5.73 4.73 -1.05
N ASP A 92 6.43 5.01 -2.15
CA ASP A 92 7.71 4.36 -2.47
C ASP A 92 8.79 4.70 -1.44
N VAL A 93 8.90 5.98 -1.08
CA VAL A 93 9.84 6.44 -0.04
C VAL A 93 9.52 5.79 1.30
N LEU A 94 8.24 5.72 1.68
CA LEU A 94 7.83 5.07 2.91
C LEU A 94 8.18 3.58 2.91
N MET A 95 7.98 2.91 1.78
CA MET A 95 8.23 1.49 1.63
C MET A 95 9.71 1.16 1.57
N ALA A 96 10.56 2.04 1.03
CA ALA A 96 12.01 1.91 1.17
C ALA A 96 12.43 1.90 2.66
N ALA A 97 11.81 2.73 3.49
CA ALA A 97 12.03 2.69 4.94
C ALA A 97 11.48 1.40 5.57
N ALA A 98 10.31 0.94 5.13
CA ALA A 98 9.72 -0.31 5.60
C ALA A 98 10.59 -1.54 5.26
N GLU A 99 11.18 -1.58 4.05
CA GLU A 99 12.08 -2.67 3.64
C GLU A 99 13.35 -2.71 4.50
N ARG A 100 13.92 -1.54 4.83
CA ARG A 100 15.05 -1.45 5.75
C ARG A 100 14.69 -1.98 7.14
N TRP A 101 13.54 -1.55 7.67
CA TRP A 101 13.03 -2.05 8.95
C TRP A 101 12.81 -3.57 8.92
N ALA A 102 12.27 -4.12 7.82
CA ALA A 102 12.09 -5.55 7.68
C ALA A 102 13.41 -6.32 7.71
N ALA A 103 14.43 -5.83 7.02
CA ALA A 103 15.77 -6.42 7.03
C ALA A 103 16.41 -6.35 8.43
N GLU A 104 16.29 -5.21 9.12
CA GLU A 104 16.85 -4.98 10.46
C GLU A 104 16.18 -5.86 11.55
N THR A 105 14.89 -6.17 11.38
CA THR A 105 14.09 -6.92 12.36
C THR A 105 13.90 -8.39 12.03
N GLY A 106 14.31 -8.83 10.83
CA GLY A 106 13.99 -10.17 10.31
C GLY A 106 12.49 -10.37 10.05
N TRP A 107 11.74 -9.28 9.82
CA TRP A 107 10.31 -9.36 9.55
C TRP A 107 10.07 -10.16 8.26
N HIS A 108 9.09 -11.05 8.34
CA HIS A 108 8.53 -11.79 7.21
C HIS A 108 7.01 -11.79 7.35
N PRO A 109 6.27 -11.84 6.24
CA PRO A 109 4.82 -11.99 6.33
C PRO A 109 4.49 -13.27 7.10
N PRO A 110 3.47 -13.27 7.98
CA PRO A 110 3.03 -14.46 8.68
C PRO A 110 2.79 -15.58 7.67
N HIS A 111 3.29 -16.77 7.98
CA HIS A 111 3.25 -17.91 7.08
C HIS A 111 1.88 -18.06 6.44
N ALA A 112 1.89 -18.13 5.11
CA ALA A 112 0.88 -18.85 4.36
C ALA A 112 0.85 -20.27 4.93
N GLY A 113 -0.21 -20.63 5.64
CA GLY A 113 -0.44 -22.03 6.02
C GLY A 113 -0.52 -22.94 4.80
#